data_AF-A0A955Z5C0-F1
#
_entry.id   AF-A0A955Z5C0-F1
#
_cell.length_a   1.000
_cell.length_b   1.000
_cell.length_c   1.000
_cell.angle_alpha   90.00
_cell.angle_beta   90.00
_cell.angle_gamma   90.00
#
_symmetry.space_group_name_H-M   'P 1'
#
loop_
_entity.id
_entity.type
_entity.pdbx_description
1 polymer ?
#
loop_
_entity_poly.entity_id
_entity_poly.type
_entity_poly.pdbx_seq_one_letter_code
_entity_poly.pdbx_strand_id
1 'polypeptide(L)'
;MRTKRVLALGLAVLGGVAVVAVGCNSSKDDDERRVSRKGEACQVTNDCADGLACGPLPGGAGGVCVTAVFQIAPTAKECVISQCKEPTDCCPIPPATCNALSTSCEAGVNTACTQYDQLCRCDGNKYECEQNRCRTRCLEDLDCRNSGAGNKCAGGKCAQCIENADCSPGTDCVNGTCIAPCQSDGDCPGFNRCSSGKCVEGGCKEDRECVASTRNVEATCGTDGKCIVPCQTDLECGNPQSYSFFSCINRQCTYVGCQSDKDCRLFLTGPSDAGTLPPKTHVECRDRTTPGAVTRPAP
;
A
#
# COMPACT_ATOMS: atom_id res chain seq x y z
N MET A 1 68.18 -36.82 -42.61
CA MET A 1 68.84 -36.08 -41.51
C MET A 1 68.42 -36.75 -40.21
N ARG A 2 69.20 -37.72 -39.71
CA ARG A 2 70.25 -37.60 -38.68
C ARG A 2 69.73 -37.14 -37.29
N THR A 3 69.49 -38.14 -36.43
CA THR A 3 69.98 -38.32 -35.03
C THR A 3 69.64 -37.25 -33.97
N LYS A 4 69.26 -37.55 -32.72
CA LYS A 4 69.95 -38.43 -31.76
C LYS A 4 69.02 -38.94 -30.64
N ARG A 5 69.28 -40.17 -30.19
CA ARG A 5 68.94 -40.73 -28.89
C ARG A 5 69.87 -40.17 -27.81
N VAL A 6 69.40 -40.01 -26.58
CA VAL A 6 70.24 -40.03 -25.38
C VAL A 6 69.59 -40.94 -24.34
N LEU A 7 70.29 -42.03 -24.02
CA LEU A 7 70.10 -42.85 -22.82
C LEU A 7 70.65 -42.08 -21.61
N ALA A 8 69.99 -42.22 -20.46
CA ALA A 8 70.64 -42.11 -19.16
C ALA A 8 70.13 -43.24 -18.26
N LEU A 9 71.04 -44.14 -17.89
CA LEU A 9 70.91 -45.09 -16.79
C LEU A 9 71.07 -44.33 -15.46
N GLY A 10 70.29 -44.71 -14.44
CA GLY A 10 70.47 -44.22 -13.08
C GLY A 10 69.86 -45.17 -12.05
N LEU A 11 70.76 -45.94 -11.44
CA LEU A 11 70.72 -46.76 -10.20
C LEU A 11 69.41 -46.98 -9.42
N ALA A 12 69.23 -48.25 -9.06
CA ALA A 12 68.38 -48.73 -7.97
C ALA A 12 68.96 -48.38 -6.58
N VAL A 13 68.08 -47.99 -5.65
CA VAL A 13 68.29 -48.14 -4.20
C VAL A 13 67.01 -48.72 -3.59
N LEU A 14 67.15 -49.90 -3.00
CA LEU A 14 66.18 -50.55 -2.13
C LEU A 14 66.12 -49.81 -0.78
N GLY A 15 64.91 -49.50 -0.32
CA GLY A 15 64.68 -48.95 1.01
C GLY A 15 63.20 -48.98 1.33
N GLY A 16 62.75 -50.08 1.94
CA GLY A 16 61.37 -50.24 2.37
C GLY A 16 61.04 -49.32 3.54
N VAL A 17 59.91 -48.63 3.45
CA VAL A 17 59.07 -48.28 4.60
C VAL A 17 57.62 -48.45 4.14
N ALA A 18 56.96 -49.49 4.62
CA ALA A 18 55.51 -49.62 4.49
C ALA A 18 54.86 -48.61 5.44
N VAL A 19 54.65 -47.39 4.95
CA VAL A 19 53.73 -46.45 5.59
C VAL A 19 52.34 -46.86 5.15
N VAL A 20 51.54 -47.36 6.09
CA VAL A 20 50.10 -47.51 5.92
C VAL A 20 49.54 -46.09 5.83
N ALA A 21 49.51 -45.54 4.62
CA ALA A 21 48.69 -44.38 4.34
C ALA A 21 47.26 -44.84 4.54
N VAL A 22 46.61 -44.34 5.59
CA VAL A 22 45.16 -44.25 5.64
C VAL A 22 44.79 -43.34 4.48
N GLY A 23 44.61 -43.95 3.31
CA GLY A 23 43.99 -43.29 2.18
C GLY A 23 42.59 -42.95 2.61
N CYS A 24 42.32 -41.67 2.86
CA CYS A 24 40.98 -41.14 2.70
C CYS A 24 40.61 -41.41 1.24
N ASN A 25 39.92 -42.53 1.04
CA ASN A 25 39.25 -42.85 -0.21
C ASN A 25 38.40 -41.62 -0.52
N SER A 26 38.82 -40.83 -1.50
CA SER A 26 38.01 -39.75 -2.05
C SER A 26 36.90 -40.43 -2.84
N SER A 27 35.92 -40.99 -2.11
CA SER A 27 34.62 -41.28 -2.65
C SER A 27 34.14 -39.95 -3.22
N LYS A 28 34.07 -39.89 -4.55
CA LYS A 28 33.25 -38.94 -5.28
C LYS A 28 31.79 -39.30 -4.97
N ASP A 29 31.40 -39.13 -3.72
CA ASP A 29 30.00 -38.93 -3.42
C ASP A 29 29.82 -37.45 -3.74
N ASP A 30 29.11 -37.19 -4.85
CA ASP A 30 28.50 -35.91 -5.10
C ASP A 30 27.59 -35.64 -3.90
N ASP A 31 28.18 -35.06 -2.85
CA ASP A 31 27.54 -34.73 -1.59
C ASP A 31 26.58 -33.60 -1.92
N GLU A 32 25.41 -33.97 -2.46
CA GLU A 32 24.28 -33.09 -2.70
C GLU A 32 24.00 -32.42 -1.37
N ARG A 33 24.51 -31.18 -1.26
CA ARG A 33 24.42 -30.37 -0.06
C ARG A 33 22.96 -30.37 0.36
N ARG A 34 22.67 -31.03 1.48
CA ARG A 34 21.29 -31.20 1.93
C ARG A 34 20.65 -29.82 2.07
N VAL A 35 19.71 -29.52 1.19
CA VAL A 35 18.89 -28.32 1.27
C VAL A 35 17.76 -28.51 2.28
N SER A 36 17.53 -27.49 3.09
CA SER A 36 16.48 -27.39 4.09
C SER A 36 15.10 -27.29 3.43
N ARG A 37 14.13 -28.03 3.97
CA ARG A 37 12.72 -28.02 3.55
C ARG A 37 11.97 -26.85 4.20
N LYS A 38 10.75 -26.59 3.72
CA LYS A 38 9.87 -25.58 4.31
C LYS A 38 9.68 -25.82 5.81
N GLY A 39 9.95 -24.80 6.62
CA GLY A 39 9.89 -24.84 8.08
C GLY A 39 11.17 -25.35 8.77
N GLU A 40 12.17 -25.83 8.03
CA GLU A 40 13.48 -26.16 8.58
C GLU A 40 14.36 -24.90 8.68
N ALA A 41 15.36 -24.95 9.56
CA ALA A 41 16.26 -23.84 9.81
C ALA A 41 17.19 -23.58 8.61
N CYS A 42 17.58 -22.31 8.43
CA CYS A 42 18.52 -21.85 7.43
C CYS A 42 19.35 -20.69 7.97
N GLN A 43 20.51 -20.44 7.38
CA GLN A 43 21.32 -19.24 7.63
C GLN A 43 21.24 -18.28 6.44
N VAL A 44 21.19 -18.82 5.22
CA VAL A 44 21.03 -18.07 3.98
C VAL A 44 20.00 -18.75 3.07
N THR A 45 19.47 -18.02 2.09
CA THR A 45 18.50 -18.57 1.12
C THR A 45 19.01 -19.81 0.38
N ASN A 46 20.32 -19.89 0.11
CA ASN A 46 20.93 -21.06 -0.54
C ASN A 46 20.93 -22.33 0.33
N ASP A 47 20.62 -22.23 1.63
CA ASP A 47 20.42 -23.40 2.47
C ASP A 47 19.04 -24.02 2.24
N CYS A 48 18.11 -23.32 1.60
CA CYS A 48 16.75 -23.78 1.37
C CYS A 48 16.57 -24.47 0.01
N ALA A 49 15.63 -25.40 -0.06
CA ALA A 49 15.26 -26.06 -1.31
C ALA A 49 14.66 -25.05 -2.33
N ASP A 50 14.68 -25.42 -3.61
CA ASP A 50 14.18 -24.58 -4.69
C ASP A 50 12.76 -24.02 -4.42
N GLY A 51 12.58 -22.73 -4.70
CA GLY A 51 11.32 -22.00 -4.44
C GLY A 51 11.12 -21.56 -2.98
N LEU A 52 12.10 -21.78 -2.11
CA LEU A 52 12.12 -21.30 -0.73
C LEU A 52 13.16 -20.20 -0.54
N ALA A 53 12.91 -19.32 0.44
CA ALA A 53 13.83 -18.28 0.89
C ALA A 53 14.00 -18.38 2.40
N CYS A 54 15.17 -17.97 2.90
CA CYS A 54 15.43 -17.98 4.33
C CYS A 54 14.79 -16.76 4.98
N GLY A 55 13.65 -16.94 5.65
CA GLY A 55 12.94 -15.88 6.36
C GLY A 55 13.46 -15.71 7.79
N PRO A 56 13.71 -14.48 8.27
CA PRO A 56 14.29 -14.26 9.59
C PRO A 56 13.36 -14.71 10.73
N LEU A 57 13.93 -15.29 11.79
CA LEU A 57 13.20 -15.57 13.03
C LEU A 57 13.27 -14.36 13.98
N PRO A 58 12.17 -14.00 14.69
CA PRO A 58 12.18 -12.93 15.68
C PRO A 58 13.22 -13.20 16.77
N GLY A 59 14.23 -12.35 16.90
CA GLY A 59 15.23 -12.39 17.98
C GLY A 59 16.33 -13.46 17.85
N GLY A 60 16.50 -14.08 16.68
CA GLY A 60 17.51 -15.12 16.45
C GLY A 60 18.52 -14.79 15.35
N ALA A 61 19.71 -15.42 15.41
CA ALA A 61 20.63 -15.51 14.28
C ALA A 61 20.22 -16.68 13.39
N GLY A 62 19.82 -16.38 12.15
CA GLY A 62 19.31 -17.34 11.18
C GLY A 62 17.80 -17.21 10.93
N GLY A 63 17.25 -18.17 10.22
CA GLY A 63 15.88 -18.15 9.76
C GLY A 63 15.27 -19.53 9.60
N VAL A 64 14.08 -19.54 9.01
CA VAL A 64 13.39 -20.74 8.57
C VAL A 64 13.10 -20.63 7.09
N CYS A 65 13.22 -21.74 6.36
CA CYS A 65 12.88 -21.78 4.94
C CYS A 65 11.38 -21.58 4.76
N VAL A 66 10.99 -20.50 4.10
CA VAL A 66 9.61 -20.14 3.78
C VAL A 66 9.44 -20.04 2.26
N THR A 67 8.20 -20.04 1.79
CA THR A 67 7.92 -19.89 0.36
C THR A 67 8.41 -18.53 -0.13
N ALA A 68 9.27 -18.51 -1.16
CA ALA A 68 9.85 -17.28 -1.71
C ALA A 68 8.93 -16.59 -2.73
N VAL A 69 8.07 -17.37 -3.39
CA VAL A 69 7.16 -16.91 -4.44
C VAL A 69 5.75 -17.34 -4.09
N PHE A 70 4.86 -16.39 -3.85
CA PHE A 70 3.48 -16.65 -3.44
C PHE A 70 2.56 -16.96 -4.64
N GLN A 71 3.04 -16.76 -5.88
CA GLN A 71 2.30 -17.00 -7.12
C GLN A 71 0.96 -16.25 -7.18
N ILE A 72 0.89 -15.05 -6.59
CA ILE A 72 -0.31 -14.22 -6.64
C ILE A 72 -0.32 -13.46 -7.96
N ALA A 73 -1.25 -13.82 -8.83
CA ALA A 73 -1.42 -13.13 -10.11
C ALA A 73 -1.92 -11.69 -9.89
N PRO A 74 -1.33 -10.68 -10.55
CA PRO A 74 -1.86 -9.33 -10.56
C PRO A 74 -3.30 -9.33 -11.06
N THR A 75 -4.15 -8.65 -10.31
CA THR A 75 -5.49 -8.30 -10.73
C THR A 75 -5.45 -6.91 -11.35
N ALA A 76 -6.29 -6.67 -12.36
CA ALA A 76 -6.49 -5.32 -12.91
C ALA A 76 -7.39 -4.46 -11.99
N LYS A 77 -7.37 -4.73 -10.69
CA LYS A 77 -8.27 -4.14 -9.69
C LYS A 77 -7.48 -3.39 -8.63
N GLU A 78 -8.16 -2.49 -7.94
CA GLU A 78 -7.60 -1.68 -6.87
C GLU A 78 -8.56 -1.56 -5.70
N CYS A 79 -7.99 -1.40 -4.50
CA CYS A 79 -8.74 -1.07 -3.32
C CYS A 79 -8.99 0.42 -3.24
N VAL A 80 -10.27 0.78 -3.14
CA VAL A 80 -10.69 2.16 -2.90
C VAL A 80 -11.49 2.28 -1.62
N ILE A 81 -11.28 3.39 -0.92
CA ILE A 81 -12.18 3.83 0.14
C ILE A 81 -13.15 4.81 -0.50
N SER A 82 -14.43 4.47 -0.50
CA SER A 82 -15.50 5.39 -0.87
C SER A 82 -16.22 5.90 0.38
N GLN A 83 -16.59 7.17 0.37
CA GLN A 83 -17.44 7.75 1.42
C GLN A 83 -18.90 7.31 1.24
N CYS A 84 -19.27 6.89 0.04
CA CYS A 84 -20.63 6.51 -0.32
C CYS A 84 -20.63 5.61 -1.56
N LYS A 85 -21.68 4.81 -1.68
CA LYS A 85 -22.14 4.13 -2.89
C LYS A 85 -23.47 4.71 -3.37
N GLU A 86 -24.30 5.16 -2.43
CA GLU A 86 -25.58 5.82 -2.66
C GLU A 86 -25.71 7.10 -1.84
N PRO A 87 -26.60 8.05 -2.22
CA PRO A 87 -26.80 9.30 -1.49
C PRO A 87 -27.09 9.15 0.01
N THR A 88 -27.77 8.07 0.40
CA THR A 88 -28.14 7.75 1.78
C THR A 88 -26.94 7.43 2.67
N ASP A 89 -25.82 6.98 2.10
CA ASP A 89 -24.57 6.78 2.84
C ASP A 89 -24.00 8.09 3.40
N CYS A 90 -24.26 9.19 2.71
CA CYS A 90 -23.75 10.52 3.06
C CYS A 90 -24.50 11.18 4.20
N CYS A 91 -25.58 10.56 4.68
CA CYS A 91 -26.33 11.10 5.79
C CYS A 91 -25.46 11.16 7.04
N PRO A 92 -25.64 12.17 7.92
CA PRO A 92 -24.93 12.23 9.18
C PRO A 92 -25.26 11.00 10.04
N ILE A 93 -24.38 10.68 10.98
CA ILE A 93 -24.67 9.63 11.97
C ILE A 93 -25.75 10.19 12.90
N PRO A 94 -26.92 9.55 13.02
CA PRO A 94 -27.96 10.03 13.90
C PRO A 94 -27.43 10.11 15.34
N PRO A 95 -27.64 11.24 16.05
CA PRO A 95 -27.25 11.33 17.45
C PRO A 95 -28.01 10.30 18.30
N ALA A 96 -27.43 9.91 19.45
CA ALA A 96 -28.06 8.94 20.36
C ALA A 96 -29.46 9.39 20.87
N THR A 97 -29.75 10.70 20.81
CA THR A 97 -31.05 11.29 21.16
C THR A 97 -32.18 10.92 20.20
N CYS A 98 -31.88 10.35 19.03
CA CYS A 98 -32.89 10.06 18.01
C CYS A 98 -33.98 9.10 18.48
N ASN A 99 -33.67 8.11 19.32
CA ASN A 99 -34.68 7.21 19.86
C ASN A 99 -35.68 7.96 20.75
N ALA A 100 -35.19 8.85 21.63
CA ALA A 100 -36.03 9.66 22.51
C ALA A 100 -36.89 10.67 21.73
N LEU A 101 -36.30 11.29 20.69
CA LEU A 101 -37.02 12.19 19.79
C LEU A 101 -38.12 11.44 19.00
N SER A 102 -37.86 10.22 18.53
CA SER A 102 -38.86 9.38 17.84
C SER A 102 -40.05 9.09 18.75
N THR A 103 -39.81 8.57 19.96
CA THR A 103 -40.88 8.25 20.92
C THR A 103 -41.69 9.48 21.31
N SER A 104 -41.02 10.62 21.51
CA SER A 104 -41.71 11.87 21.83
C SER A 104 -42.55 12.39 20.66
N CYS A 105 -42.06 12.22 19.43
CA CYS A 105 -42.82 12.54 18.22
C CYS A 105 -44.06 11.65 18.08
N GLU A 106 -43.91 10.34 18.27
CA GLU A 106 -45.03 9.37 18.23
C GLU A 106 -46.09 9.67 19.31
N ALA A 107 -45.67 10.24 20.46
CA ALA A 107 -46.57 10.73 21.50
C ALA A 107 -47.26 12.08 21.16
N GLY A 108 -47.04 12.64 19.98
CA GLY A 108 -47.67 13.87 19.50
C GLY A 108 -46.95 15.17 19.87
N VAL A 109 -45.70 15.10 20.35
CA VAL A 109 -44.92 16.30 20.66
C VAL A 109 -44.32 16.89 19.37
N ASN A 110 -44.99 17.89 18.81
CA ASN A 110 -44.63 18.49 17.51
C ASN A 110 -43.17 18.97 17.42
N THR A 111 -42.63 19.56 18.49
CA THR A 111 -41.22 20.02 18.50
C THR A 111 -40.23 18.86 18.39
N ALA A 112 -40.54 17.72 19.01
CA ALA A 112 -39.73 16.52 18.90
C ALA A 112 -39.81 15.91 17.49
N CYS A 113 -40.98 15.96 16.83
CA CYS A 113 -41.11 15.55 15.44
C CYS A 113 -40.22 16.38 14.50
N THR A 114 -40.27 17.71 14.62
CA THR A 114 -39.43 18.58 13.79
C THR A 114 -37.94 18.31 14.04
N GLN A 115 -37.53 18.13 15.30
CA GLN A 115 -36.14 17.81 15.62
C GLN A 115 -35.72 16.42 15.13
N TYR A 116 -36.60 15.43 15.23
CA TYR A 116 -36.36 14.09 14.70
C TYR A 116 -36.19 14.11 13.17
N ASP A 117 -37.08 14.79 12.46
CA ASP A 117 -36.98 14.92 11.00
C ASP A 117 -35.73 15.67 10.56
N GLN A 118 -35.28 16.67 11.33
CA GLN A 118 -34.08 17.45 11.01
C GLN A 118 -32.75 16.76 11.36
N LEU A 119 -32.70 16.03 12.47
CA LEU A 119 -31.45 15.48 13.04
C LEU A 119 -31.29 13.99 12.82
N CYS A 120 -32.40 13.26 12.65
CA CYS A 120 -32.42 11.80 12.69
C CYS A 120 -32.84 11.16 11.36
N ARG A 121 -33.66 11.85 10.57
CA ARG A 121 -34.01 11.35 9.24
C ARG A 121 -32.96 11.71 8.20
N CYS A 122 -32.60 10.70 7.43
CA CYS A 122 -31.77 10.86 6.25
C CYS A 122 -32.67 11.29 5.08
N ASP A 123 -32.52 12.53 4.63
CA ASP A 123 -33.11 12.98 3.36
C ASP A 123 -32.11 12.72 2.23
N GLY A 124 -32.27 11.58 1.56
CA GLY A 124 -31.41 11.19 0.44
C GLY A 124 -31.41 12.19 -0.73
N ASN A 125 -32.38 13.11 -0.80
CA ASN A 125 -32.40 14.17 -1.81
C ASN A 125 -31.47 15.33 -1.49
N LYS A 126 -31.04 15.49 -0.22
CA LYS A 126 -30.07 16.53 0.19
C LYS A 126 -28.63 16.14 -0.07
N TYR A 127 -28.38 14.87 -0.37
CA TYR A 127 -27.04 14.37 -0.59
C TYR A 127 -26.92 13.79 -1.99
N GLU A 128 -25.69 13.71 -2.45
CA GLU A 128 -25.33 13.05 -3.69
C GLU A 128 -24.02 12.32 -3.46
N CYS A 129 -23.95 11.10 -3.99
CA CYS A 129 -22.70 10.37 -4.05
C CYS A 129 -22.09 10.57 -5.43
N GLU A 130 -21.05 11.40 -5.51
CA GLU A 130 -20.37 11.71 -6.76
C GLU A 130 -18.90 11.30 -6.64
N GLN A 131 -18.44 10.45 -7.56
CA GLN A 131 -17.06 9.95 -7.59
C GLN A 131 -16.61 9.43 -6.21
N ASN A 132 -17.43 8.61 -5.56
CA ASN A 132 -17.17 8.03 -4.25
C ASN A 132 -17.03 9.04 -3.09
N ARG A 133 -17.46 10.29 -3.30
CA ARG A 133 -17.44 11.35 -2.29
C ARG A 133 -18.83 11.88 -2.04
N CYS A 134 -19.09 12.17 -0.77
CA CYS A 134 -20.33 12.79 -0.36
C CYS A 134 -20.33 14.27 -0.73
N ARG A 135 -21.37 14.67 -1.46
CA ARG A 135 -21.68 16.06 -1.75
C ARG A 135 -23.04 16.40 -1.16
N THR A 136 -23.17 17.57 -0.58
CA THR A 136 -24.46 18.10 -0.13
C THR A 136 -25.03 18.95 -1.27
N ARG A 137 -26.27 18.66 -1.65
CA ARG A 137 -27.04 19.49 -2.57
C ARG A 137 -27.50 20.75 -1.86
N CYS A 138 -27.60 21.83 -2.60
CA CYS A 138 -28.05 23.11 -2.07
C CYS A 138 -28.83 23.88 -3.12
N LEU A 139 -29.68 24.78 -2.65
CA LEU A 139 -30.29 25.84 -3.44
C LEU A 139 -29.71 27.20 -3.06
N GLU A 140 -29.26 27.33 -1.81
CA GLU A 140 -28.64 28.54 -1.26
C GLU A 140 -27.52 28.21 -0.26
N ASP A 141 -26.67 29.20 0.05
CA ASP A 141 -25.52 29.03 0.97
C ASP A 141 -25.94 28.52 2.37
N LEU A 142 -27.17 28.82 2.78
CA LEU A 142 -27.72 28.39 4.07
C LEU A 142 -27.79 26.86 4.18
N ASP A 143 -28.03 26.16 3.07
CA ASP A 143 -28.08 24.69 3.02
C ASP A 143 -26.72 24.05 3.33
N CYS A 144 -25.64 24.80 3.14
CA CYS A 144 -24.26 24.31 3.25
C CYS A 144 -23.65 24.41 4.64
N ARG A 145 -24.34 25.02 5.61
CA ARG A 145 -23.82 25.21 6.98
C ARG A 145 -23.42 23.91 7.68
N ASN A 146 -24.12 22.82 7.38
CA ASN A 146 -23.85 21.50 7.97
C ASN A 146 -22.69 20.76 7.27
N SER A 147 -22.21 21.27 6.13
CA SER A 147 -21.14 20.66 5.33
C SER A 147 -19.75 21.26 5.62
N GLY A 148 -19.69 22.32 6.42
CA GLY A 148 -18.47 23.06 6.73
C GLY A 148 -18.77 24.53 6.95
N ALA A 149 -18.13 25.14 7.95
CA ALA A 149 -18.28 26.58 8.20
C ALA A 149 -17.79 27.38 6.99
N GLY A 150 -18.61 28.32 6.50
CA GLY A 150 -18.27 29.17 5.36
C GLY A 150 -18.53 28.56 3.98
N ASN A 151 -18.99 27.30 3.90
CA ASN A 151 -19.33 26.69 2.61
C ASN A 151 -20.49 27.43 1.91
N LYS A 152 -20.41 27.51 0.58
CA LYS A 152 -21.36 28.19 -0.30
C LYS A 152 -22.02 27.24 -1.28
N CYS A 153 -23.18 27.64 -1.78
CA CYS A 153 -23.88 26.91 -2.80
C CYS A 153 -23.40 27.30 -4.19
N ALA A 154 -22.69 26.39 -4.84
CA ALA A 154 -22.12 26.58 -6.17
C ALA A 154 -22.63 25.49 -7.11
N GLY A 155 -23.40 25.87 -8.13
CA GLY A 155 -23.91 24.90 -9.13
C GLY A 155 -24.81 23.81 -8.51
N GLY A 156 -25.57 24.14 -7.47
CA GLY A 156 -26.45 23.20 -6.76
C GLY A 156 -25.75 22.27 -5.77
N LYS A 157 -24.45 22.49 -5.51
CA LYS A 157 -23.64 21.68 -4.58
C LYS A 157 -22.88 22.58 -3.61
N CYS A 158 -22.67 22.09 -2.39
CA CYS A 158 -21.87 22.79 -1.40
C CYS A 158 -20.38 22.72 -1.75
N ALA A 159 -19.76 23.89 -1.86
CA ALA A 159 -18.34 24.10 -2.08
C ALA A 159 -17.77 24.96 -0.95
N GLN A 160 -16.46 24.91 -0.71
CA GLN A 160 -15.83 25.80 0.27
C GLN A 160 -15.78 27.25 -0.22
N CYS A 161 -15.77 27.45 -1.54
CA CYS A 161 -15.65 28.75 -2.18
C CYS A 161 -16.27 28.73 -3.59
N ILE A 162 -16.58 29.91 -4.10
CA ILE A 162 -16.94 30.20 -5.49
C ILE A 162 -15.82 31.02 -6.13
N GLU A 163 -15.22 31.92 -5.35
CA GLU A 163 -14.11 32.79 -5.74
C GLU A 163 -13.05 32.89 -4.63
N ASN A 164 -11.87 33.41 -4.95
CA ASN A 164 -10.77 33.50 -3.99
C ASN A 164 -11.11 34.33 -2.74
N ALA A 165 -12.05 35.29 -2.87
CA ALA A 165 -12.49 36.13 -1.76
C ALA A 165 -13.30 35.36 -0.70
N ASP A 166 -13.82 34.19 -1.03
CA ASP A 166 -14.53 33.32 -0.08
C ASP A 166 -13.56 32.56 0.84
N CYS A 167 -12.30 32.48 0.45
CA CYS A 167 -11.28 31.76 1.16
C CYS A 167 -10.54 32.65 2.16
N SER A 168 -9.97 32.02 3.20
CA SER A 168 -9.13 32.72 4.17
C SER A 168 -7.95 33.43 3.47
N PRO A 169 -7.45 34.56 4.00
CA PRO A 169 -6.31 35.26 3.40
C PRO A 169 -5.14 34.32 3.16
N GLY A 170 -4.58 34.36 1.95
CA GLY A 170 -3.51 33.46 1.53
C GLY A 170 -3.99 32.06 1.15
N THR A 171 -5.22 31.90 0.65
CA THR A 171 -5.70 30.67 0.00
C THR A 171 -6.51 31.03 -1.26
N ASP A 172 -6.42 30.20 -2.30
CA ASP A 172 -7.12 30.41 -3.57
C ASP A 172 -8.28 29.42 -3.72
N CYS A 173 -9.35 29.87 -4.38
CA CYS A 173 -10.45 28.99 -4.73
C CYS A 173 -10.13 28.23 -6.02
N VAL A 174 -9.93 26.92 -5.90
CA VAL A 174 -9.67 26.04 -7.03
C VAL A 174 -10.70 24.91 -7.03
N ASN A 175 -11.54 24.86 -8.06
CA ASN A 175 -12.59 23.86 -8.21
C ASN A 175 -13.48 23.73 -6.96
N GLY A 176 -13.87 24.87 -6.36
CA GLY A 176 -14.73 24.92 -5.19
C GLY A 176 -14.05 24.54 -3.86
N THR A 177 -12.72 24.45 -3.83
CA THR A 177 -11.94 24.15 -2.61
C THR A 177 -10.94 25.28 -2.37
N CYS A 178 -10.82 25.72 -1.11
CA CYS A 178 -9.81 26.69 -0.71
C CYS A 178 -8.47 25.98 -0.53
N ILE A 179 -7.50 26.27 -1.38
CA ILE A 179 -6.18 25.65 -1.38
C ILE A 179 -5.15 26.70 -1.01
N ALA A 180 -4.29 26.42 -0.02
CA ALA A 180 -3.17 27.28 0.29
C ALA A 180 -2.18 27.31 -0.89
N PRO A 181 -1.69 28.49 -1.31
CA PRO A 181 -0.65 28.57 -2.29
C PRO A 181 0.62 27.97 -1.70
N CYS A 182 1.41 27.37 -2.57
CA CYS A 182 2.75 26.92 -2.22
C CYS A 182 3.78 27.91 -2.74
N GLN A 183 4.94 27.99 -2.08
CA GLN A 183 6.11 28.70 -2.56
C GLN A 183 7.21 27.72 -3.00
N SER A 184 7.21 26.52 -2.42
CA SER A 184 8.15 25.45 -2.70
C SER A 184 7.47 24.07 -2.63
N ASP A 185 8.13 23.05 -3.18
CA ASP A 185 7.65 21.66 -3.11
C ASP A 185 7.40 21.18 -1.67
N GLY A 186 8.14 21.74 -0.68
CA GLY A 186 8.00 21.42 0.73
C GLY A 186 6.69 21.90 1.38
N ASP A 187 5.98 22.84 0.74
CA ASP A 187 4.66 23.28 1.18
C ASP A 187 3.55 22.30 0.75
N CYS A 188 3.88 21.35 -0.12
CA CYS A 188 2.94 20.40 -0.69
C CYS A 188 3.01 19.03 0.01
N PRO A 189 1.86 18.34 0.17
CA PRO A 189 1.83 17.04 0.83
C PRO A 189 2.44 15.95 -0.07
N GLY A 190 3.30 15.11 0.51
CA GLY A 190 3.83 13.92 -0.15
C GLY A 190 4.64 14.22 -1.42
N PHE A 191 4.27 13.59 -2.54
CA PHE A 191 4.91 13.75 -3.86
C PHE A 191 4.31 14.88 -4.71
N ASN A 192 3.47 15.73 -4.10
CA ASN A 192 3.01 16.92 -4.78
C ASN A 192 4.13 17.96 -4.86
N ARG A 193 4.02 18.85 -5.85
CA ARG A 193 5.01 19.85 -6.22
C ARG A 193 4.35 21.19 -6.37
N CYS A 194 5.12 22.23 -6.07
CA CYS A 194 4.64 23.57 -6.26
C CYS A 194 4.82 24.00 -7.71
N SER A 195 3.70 24.15 -8.41
CA SER A 195 3.67 24.64 -9.78
C SER A 195 2.69 25.81 -9.89
N SER A 196 3.20 26.97 -10.29
CA SER A 196 2.43 28.22 -10.39
C SER A 196 1.64 28.54 -9.12
N GLY A 197 2.27 28.33 -7.95
CA GLY A 197 1.65 28.56 -6.64
C GLY A 197 0.65 27.50 -6.21
N LYS A 198 0.51 26.37 -6.93
CA LYS A 198 -0.43 25.30 -6.60
C LYS A 198 0.28 23.97 -6.42
N CYS A 199 -0.16 23.19 -5.44
CA CYS A 199 0.29 21.82 -5.27
C CYS A 199 -0.34 20.93 -6.35
N VAL A 200 0.49 20.46 -7.28
CA VAL A 200 0.12 19.52 -8.33
C VAL A 200 0.85 18.20 -8.10
N GLU A 201 0.30 17.10 -8.61
CA GLU A 201 1.00 15.81 -8.56
C GLU A 201 2.28 15.88 -9.41
N GLY A 202 3.43 15.52 -8.83
CA GLY A 202 4.70 15.56 -9.54
C GLY A 202 5.59 14.32 -9.37
N GLY A 203 5.24 13.38 -8.50
CA GLY A 203 6.04 12.18 -8.26
C GLY A 203 7.36 12.47 -7.54
N CYS A 204 8.19 11.44 -7.38
CA CYS A 204 9.55 11.58 -6.89
C CYS A 204 10.46 12.25 -7.95
N LYS A 205 11.52 12.92 -7.48
CA LYS A 205 12.66 13.42 -8.27
C LYS A 205 13.96 12.74 -7.88
N GLU A 206 14.07 12.34 -6.62
CA GLU A 206 15.27 11.73 -6.06
C GLU A 206 14.93 10.45 -5.28
N ASP A 207 15.85 9.49 -5.30
CA ASP A 207 15.74 8.23 -4.55
C ASP A 207 15.45 8.48 -3.06
N ARG A 208 16.03 9.56 -2.50
CA ARG A 208 15.84 9.91 -1.09
C ARG A 208 14.38 10.16 -0.71
N GLU A 209 13.59 10.72 -1.62
CA GLU A 209 12.16 10.91 -1.38
C GLU A 209 11.42 9.57 -1.34
N CYS A 210 11.83 8.63 -2.19
CA CYS A 210 11.31 7.28 -2.18
C CYS A 210 11.68 6.55 -0.89
N VAL A 211 12.95 6.57 -0.48
CA VAL A 211 13.40 6.01 0.80
C VAL A 211 12.60 6.55 1.98
N ALA A 212 12.36 7.87 2.01
CA ALA A 212 11.56 8.50 3.07
C ALA A 212 10.09 8.05 3.06
N SER A 213 9.50 7.90 1.86
CA SER A 213 8.09 7.55 1.69
C SER A 213 7.79 6.07 1.93
N THR A 214 8.67 5.17 1.46
CA THR A 214 8.50 3.72 1.52
C THR A 214 9.10 3.15 2.79
N ARG A 215 10.06 3.86 3.42
CA ARG A 215 10.92 3.35 4.50
C ARG A 215 11.83 2.19 4.06
N ASN A 216 12.07 2.07 2.75
CA ASN A 216 12.99 1.10 2.18
C ASN A 216 14.22 1.82 1.62
N VAL A 217 15.41 1.50 2.15
CA VAL A 217 16.68 2.15 1.78
C VAL A 217 17.14 1.85 0.35
N GLU A 218 16.60 0.81 -0.27
CA GLU A 218 16.88 0.45 -1.66
C GLU A 218 15.87 1.07 -2.64
N ALA A 219 14.88 1.82 -2.15
CA ALA A 219 13.89 2.46 -3.00
C ALA A 219 14.52 3.55 -3.87
N THR A 220 14.22 3.51 -5.17
CA THR A 220 14.73 4.45 -6.17
C THR A 220 13.59 5.19 -6.86
N CYS A 221 13.89 6.37 -7.40
CA CYS A 221 12.94 7.13 -8.18
C CYS A 221 12.99 6.71 -9.66
N GLY A 222 11.87 6.19 -10.15
CA GLY A 222 11.68 5.85 -11.55
C GLY A 222 11.62 7.07 -12.45
N THR A 223 11.91 6.86 -13.75
CA THR A 223 11.82 7.92 -14.76
C THR A 223 10.40 8.45 -14.98
N ASP A 224 9.38 7.71 -14.53
CA ASP A 224 7.97 8.12 -14.53
C ASP A 224 7.54 8.82 -13.22
N GLY A 225 8.50 9.15 -12.34
CA GLY A 225 8.25 9.80 -11.05
C GLY A 225 7.64 8.86 -10.01
N LYS A 226 7.63 7.54 -10.22
CA LYS A 226 7.16 6.56 -9.24
C LYS A 226 8.32 5.96 -8.45
N CYS A 227 8.06 5.69 -7.18
CA CYS A 227 9.01 4.97 -6.36
C CYS A 227 9.04 3.48 -6.70
N ILE A 228 10.24 2.99 -6.98
CA ILE A 228 10.53 1.59 -7.30
C ILE A 228 11.25 0.98 -6.11
N VAL A 229 10.64 -0.01 -5.49
CA VAL A 229 11.30 -0.86 -4.49
C VAL A 229 11.79 -2.13 -5.20
N PRO A 230 13.12 -2.33 -5.35
CA PRO A 230 13.65 -3.51 -6.01
C PRO A 230 13.36 -4.76 -5.19
N CYS A 231 13.32 -5.91 -5.87
CA CYS A 231 13.15 -7.19 -5.22
C CYS A 231 13.73 -8.34 -6.06
N GLN A 232 14.01 -9.46 -5.39
CA GLN A 232 14.32 -10.74 -6.01
C GLN A 232 13.19 -11.75 -5.80
N THR A 233 12.53 -11.69 -4.64
CA THR A 233 11.47 -12.61 -4.23
C THR A 233 10.26 -11.86 -3.68
N ASP A 234 9.08 -12.50 -3.66
CA ASP A 234 7.87 -11.87 -3.12
C ASP A 234 7.98 -11.58 -1.62
N LEU A 235 8.84 -12.32 -0.93
CA LEU A 235 9.14 -12.16 0.49
C LEU A 235 9.76 -10.79 0.84
N GLU A 236 10.42 -10.16 -0.12
CA GLU A 236 11.01 -8.81 0.06
C GLU A 236 9.95 -7.71 -0.07
N CYS A 237 8.84 -7.99 -0.75
CA CYS A 237 7.77 -7.03 -1.01
C CYS A 237 6.72 -6.97 0.10
N GLY A 238 6.80 -7.88 1.06
CA GLY A 238 5.90 -7.88 2.20
C GLY A 238 6.26 -8.95 3.22
N ASN A 239 5.80 -8.75 4.45
CA ASN A 239 6.03 -9.73 5.51
C ASN A 239 5.13 -10.95 5.26
N PRO A 240 5.66 -12.19 5.21
CA PRO A 240 4.90 -13.41 4.91
C PRO A 240 3.83 -13.74 5.97
N GLN A 241 3.96 -13.16 7.17
CA GLN A 241 3.00 -13.30 8.27
C GLN A 241 1.91 -12.23 8.25
N SER A 242 2.08 -11.19 7.43
CA SER A 242 1.06 -10.16 7.19
C SER A 242 0.50 -10.32 5.78
N TYR A 243 -0.82 -10.20 5.61
CA TYR A 243 -1.38 -10.11 4.27
C TYR A 243 -0.78 -8.89 3.55
N SER A 244 0.06 -9.13 2.55
CA SER A 244 0.65 -8.10 1.71
C SER A 244 0.14 -8.27 0.28
N PHE A 245 -0.31 -7.17 -0.31
CA PHE A 245 -0.80 -7.14 -1.69
C PHE A 245 0.32 -6.74 -2.65
N PHE A 246 1.55 -7.11 -2.34
CA PHE A 246 2.69 -6.81 -3.20
C PHE A 246 3.40 -8.11 -3.57
N SER A 247 3.86 -8.19 -4.80
CA SER A 247 4.67 -9.30 -5.29
C SER A 247 5.80 -8.77 -6.14
N CYS A 248 6.87 -9.55 -6.23
CA CYS A 248 8.04 -9.21 -6.97
C CYS A 248 7.82 -9.48 -8.45
N ILE A 249 7.52 -8.43 -9.21
CA ILE A 249 7.21 -8.52 -10.62
C ILE A 249 8.21 -7.66 -11.38
N ASN A 250 8.90 -8.25 -12.35
CA ASN A 250 9.98 -7.58 -13.09
C ASN A 250 11.04 -6.93 -12.18
N ARG A 251 11.38 -7.59 -11.06
CA ARG A 251 12.30 -7.11 -10.01
C ARG A 251 11.83 -5.84 -9.29
N GLN A 252 10.52 -5.61 -9.24
CA GLN A 252 9.92 -4.49 -8.54
C GLN A 252 8.74 -4.94 -7.69
N CYS A 253 8.66 -4.46 -6.45
CA CYS A 253 7.53 -4.70 -5.59
C CYS A 253 6.30 -3.98 -6.13
N THR A 254 5.41 -4.77 -6.72
CA THR A 254 4.25 -4.28 -7.44
C THR A 254 2.99 -4.69 -6.69
N TYR A 255 2.08 -3.73 -6.51
CA TYR A 255 0.77 -4.02 -5.94
C TYR A 255 -0.02 -4.93 -6.89
N VAL A 256 -0.42 -6.12 -6.41
CA VAL A 256 -1.13 -7.14 -7.20
C VAL A 256 -2.65 -6.92 -7.23
N GLY A 257 -3.16 -5.85 -6.63
CA GLY A 257 -4.59 -5.55 -6.65
C GLY A 257 -5.38 -6.35 -5.62
N CYS A 258 -6.67 -6.52 -5.87
CA CYS A 258 -7.60 -7.18 -4.96
C CYS A 258 -8.53 -8.12 -5.75
N GLN A 259 -9.11 -9.12 -5.07
CA GLN A 259 -10.15 -9.98 -5.65
C GLN A 259 -11.53 -9.68 -5.07
N SER A 260 -11.59 -9.22 -3.82
CA SER A 260 -12.84 -8.92 -3.12
C SER A 260 -12.75 -7.68 -2.23
N ASP A 261 -13.90 -7.10 -1.88
CA ASP A 261 -14.00 -6.00 -0.90
C ASP A 261 -13.39 -6.38 0.46
N LYS A 262 -13.46 -7.66 0.83
CA LYS A 262 -12.87 -8.20 2.05
C LYS A 262 -11.35 -8.09 2.03
N ASP A 263 -10.73 -8.35 0.89
CA ASP A 263 -9.28 -8.21 0.69
C ASP A 263 -8.86 -6.76 0.95
N CYS A 264 -9.61 -5.83 0.38
CA CYS A 264 -9.36 -4.41 0.54
C CYS A 264 -9.56 -3.94 1.97
N ARG A 265 -10.54 -4.49 2.69
CA ARG A 265 -10.72 -4.17 4.11
C ARG A 265 -9.49 -4.61 4.89
N LEU A 266 -9.04 -5.84 4.70
CA LEU A 266 -7.82 -6.37 5.34
C LEU A 266 -6.57 -5.56 4.96
N PHE A 267 -6.46 -5.10 3.72
CA PHE A 267 -5.35 -4.26 3.27
C PHE A 267 -5.28 -2.92 4.02
N LEU A 268 -6.43 -2.27 4.17
CA LEU A 268 -6.52 -0.90 4.67
C LEU A 268 -6.54 -0.83 6.20
N THR A 269 -7.12 -1.83 6.86
CA THR A 269 -7.24 -1.85 8.33
C THR A 269 -6.19 -2.73 9.01
N GLY A 270 -5.52 -3.60 8.25
CA GLY A 270 -4.66 -4.64 8.79
C GLY A 270 -5.44 -5.87 9.30
N PRO A 271 -4.73 -6.91 9.78
CA PRO A 271 -5.31 -8.18 10.24
C PRO A 271 -6.05 -8.08 11.59
N SER A 272 -5.79 -7.01 12.34
CA SER A 272 -6.56 -6.66 13.53
C SER A 272 -7.63 -5.66 13.13
N ASP A 273 -8.89 -5.94 13.48
CA ASP A 273 -10.04 -5.01 13.34
C ASP A 273 -9.85 -3.66 14.11
N ALA A 274 -8.66 -3.40 14.65
CA ALA A 274 -8.28 -2.20 15.40
C ALA A 274 -8.08 -0.97 14.50
N GLY A 275 -7.93 -1.15 13.18
CA GLY A 275 -8.06 -0.05 12.23
C GLY A 275 -9.53 0.30 12.03
N THR A 276 -10.12 1.14 12.89
CA THR A 276 -11.46 1.66 12.63
C THR A 276 -11.42 2.60 11.43
N LEU A 277 -11.84 2.11 10.28
CA LEU A 277 -12.23 2.98 9.17
C LEU A 277 -13.27 3.98 9.69
N PRO A 278 -13.29 5.21 9.14
CA PRO A 278 -14.32 6.17 9.52
C PRO A 278 -15.70 5.54 9.33
N PRO A 279 -16.65 5.78 10.25
CA PRO A 279 -18.01 5.28 10.11
C PRO A 279 -18.61 5.67 8.76
N LYS A 280 -19.41 4.77 8.18
CA LYS A 280 -20.03 4.90 6.85
C LYS A 280 -19.06 4.97 5.66
N THR A 281 -17.81 4.58 5.82
CA THR A 281 -16.94 4.34 4.67
C THR A 281 -17.16 2.94 4.12
N HIS A 282 -17.16 2.85 2.79
CA HIS A 282 -17.24 1.58 2.07
C HIS A 282 -15.85 1.29 1.50
N VAL A 283 -15.47 0.03 1.61
CA VAL A 283 -14.24 -0.47 1.01
C VAL A 283 -14.63 -1.34 -0.16
N GLU A 284 -14.10 -1.03 -1.32
CA GLU A 284 -14.46 -1.70 -2.56
C GLU A 284 -13.22 -2.15 -3.33
N CYS A 285 -13.30 -3.38 -3.84
CA CYS A 285 -12.40 -3.89 -4.84
C CYS A 285 -13.00 -3.71 -6.23
N ARG A 286 -12.47 -2.77 -7.00
CA ARG A 286 -13.01 -2.42 -8.32
C ARG A 286 -11.94 -2.45 -9.40
N ASP A 287 -12.37 -2.48 -10.65
CA ASP A 287 -11.46 -2.36 -11.79
C ASP A 287 -10.71 -1.03 -11.73
N ARG A 288 -9.43 -1.08 -12.09
CA ARG A 288 -8.54 0.08 -12.03
C ARG A 288 -8.94 1.07 -13.11
N THR A 289 -9.68 2.10 -12.71
CA THR A 289 -10.25 3.11 -13.62
C THR A 289 -9.22 4.14 -14.09
N THR A 290 -8.05 4.21 -13.45
CA THR A 290 -6.98 5.15 -13.80
C THR A 290 -5.63 4.43 -13.95
N PRO A 291 -5.00 4.44 -15.13
CA PRO A 291 -3.61 4.03 -15.25
C PRO A 291 -2.74 4.94 -14.37
N GLY A 292 -2.17 4.41 -13.29
CA GLY A 292 -1.28 5.17 -12.41
C GLY A 292 -1.95 5.82 -11.19
N ALA A 293 -3.21 5.52 -10.85
CA ALA A 293 -3.72 5.84 -9.52
C ALA A 293 -2.75 5.27 -8.48
N VAL A 294 -2.29 6.15 -7.59
CA VAL A 294 -1.20 5.95 -6.64
C VAL A 294 -1.54 4.74 -5.77
N THR A 295 -1.12 3.56 -6.22
CA THR A 295 -0.96 2.44 -5.31
C THR A 295 0.02 2.92 -4.27
N ARG A 296 -0.43 2.91 -3.02
CA ARG A 296 0.44 3.14 -1.87
C ARG A 296 1.79 2.48 -2.16
N PRO A 297 2.92 3.21 -2.07
CA PRO A 297 4.21 2.60 -2.33
C PRO A 297 4.36 1.33 -1.50
N ALA A 298 5.05 0.33 -2.04
CA ALA A 298 5.38 -0.85 -1.26
C ALA A 298 6.04 -0.38 0.07
N PRO A 299 5.63 -0.96 1.20
CA PRO A 299 6.17 -0.61 2.52
C PRO A 299 7.64 -1.06 2.69
#